data_AF-A0A933GPV7-F1
#
_entry.id   AF-A0A933GPV7-F1
#
_cell.length_a   1.000
_cell.length_b   1.000
_cell.length_c   1.000
_cell.angle_alpha   90.00
_cell.angle_beta   90.00
_cell.angle_gamma   90.00
#
_symmetry.space_group_name_H-M   'P 1'
#
loop_
_entity.id
_entity.type
_entity.pdbx_description
1 polymer ?
#
loop_
_entity_poly.entity_id
_entity_poly.type
_entity_poly.pdbx_seq_one_letter_code
_entity_poly.pdbx_strand_id
1 'polypeptide(L)'
;MNRRWARILCGLIVFGIAGVARAEYEESPDVQGRIRKLGRGLANIATCPAELVRTPELVSRREGFLAGVTVGVLQGAWRGLARGAAGIYEVLTFYSDKPNGYQPLIRPEFVWEHGHWVE
;
A
#
# COMPACT_ATOMS: atom_id res chain seq x y z
N MET A 1 -28.49 14.08 2.44
CA MET A 1 -27.52 13.22 3.16
C MET A 1 -26.84 14.07 4.23
N ASN A 2 -27.11 13.82 5.53
CA ASN A 2 -26.73 14.75 6.59
C ASN A 2 -25.23 14.61 6.93
N ARG A 3 -24.53 15.74 7.10
CA ARG A 3 -23.07 15.79 7.40
C ARG A 3 -22.64 14.94 8.63
N ARG A 4 -23.60 14.58 9.49
CA ARG A 4 -23.40 13.70 10.65
C ARG A 4 -23.19 12.23 10.24
N TRP A 5 -23.94 11.73 9.26
CA TRP A 5 -23.79 10.36 8.74
C TRP A 5 -22.48 10.19 7.97
N ALA A 6 -22.06 11.21 7.21
CA ALA A 6 -20.77 11.20 6.52
C ALA A 6 -19.60 11.08 7.51
N ARG A 7 -19.66 11.76 8.66
CA ARG A 7 -18.61 11.68 9.69
C ARG A 7 -18.57 10.33 10.41
N ILE A 8 -19.74 9.75 10.69
CA ILE A 8 -19.84 8.41 11.31
C ILE A 8 -19.36 7.34 10.34
N LEU A 9 -19.72 7.43 9.05
CA LEU A 9 -19.24 6.51 8.01
C LEU A 9 -17.72 6.63 7.81
N CYS A 10 -17.16 7.85 7.74
CA CYS A 10 -15.71 8.03 7.70
C CYS A 10 -15.02 7.51 8.97
N GLY A 11 -15.61 7.70 10.15
CA GLY A 11 -15.10 7.19 11.41
C GLY A 11 -15.08 5.66 11.46
N LEU A 12 -16.12 4.98 10.96
CA LEU A 12 -16.19 3.53 10.89
C LEU A 12 -15.22 2.93 9.88
N ILE A 13 -14.98 3.61 8.75
CA ILE A 13 -13.94 3.24 7.78
C ILE A 13 -12.55 3.34 8.41
N VAL A 14 -12.28 4.38 9.21
CA VAL A 14 -10.99 4.57 9.92
C VAL A 14 -10.82 3.58 11.08
N PHE A 15 -11.89 3.23 11.80
CA PHE A 15 -11.84 2.28 12.92
C PHE A 15 -11.75 0.81 12.47
N GLY A 16 -12.30 0.49 11.29
CA GLY A 16 -12.20 -0.85 10.70
C GLY A 16 -10.77 -1.27 10.34
N ILE A 17 -9.86 -0.31 10.12
CA ILE A 17 -8.45 -0.57 9.82
C ILE A 17 -7.67 -0.97 11.09
N ALA A 18 -8.12 -0.57 12.29
CA ALA A 18 -7.44 -0.87 13.55
C ALA A 18 -7.88 -2.22 14.19
N GLY A 19 -9.02 -2.78 13.78
CA GLY A 19 -9.67 -3.93 14.44
C GLY A 19 -9.16 -5.33 14.06
N VAL A 20 -8.28 -5.47 13.06
CA VAL A 20 -7.83 -6.79 12.59
C VAL A 20 -6.71 -7.41 13.44
N ALA A 21 -6.35 -6.79 14.58
CA ALA A 21 -5.11 -7.11 15.29
C ALA A 21 -5.19 -8.13 16.44
N ARG A 22 -6.35 -8.74 16.73
CA ARG A 22 -6.46 -9.68 17.86
C ARG A 22 -7.48 -10.79 17.60
N ALA A 23 -7.16 -11.71 16.70
CA ALA A 23 -7.71 -13.05 16.76
C ALA A 23 -6.53 -14.02 16.77
N GLU A 24 -6.22 -14.55 17.95
CA GLU A 24 -5.17 -15.53 18.17
C GLU A 24 -5.69 -16.90 17.69
N TYR A 25 -5.52 -17.13 16.39
CA TYR A 25 -5.59 -18.46 15.80
C TYR A 25 -4.17 -19.01 15.76
N GLU A 26 -4.00 -20.26 16.17
CA GLU A 26 -2.78 -21.05 15.96
C GLU A 26 -2.65 -21.29 14.44
N GLU A 27 -2.26 -20.25 13.69
CA GLU A 27 -2.26 -20.22 12.23
C GLU A 27 -1.05 -20.99 11.69
N SER A 28 -1.29 -21.92 10.76
CA SER A 28 -0.21 -22.46 9.95
C SER A 28 0.50 -21.32 9.20
N PRO A 29 1.82 -21.42 8.93
CA PRO A 29 2.58 -20.37 8.24
C PRO A 29 1.95 -19.93 6.91
N ASP A 30 1.18 -20.82 6.30
CA ASP A 30 0.43 -20.59 5.07
C ASP A 30 -0.76 -19.63 5.27
N VAL A 31 -1.57 -19.81 6.32
CA VAL A 31 -2.72 -18.92 6.59
C VAL A 31 -2.23 -17.51 6.91
N GLN A 32 -1.20 -17.39 7.74
CA GLN A 32 -0.59 -16.10 8.06
C GLN A 32 -0.08 -15.39 6.80
N GLY A 33 0.54 -16.13 5.88
CA GLY A 33 0.98 -15.62 4.59
C GLY A 33 -0.17 -15.10 3.72
N ARG A 34 -1.28 -15.84 3.64
CA ARG A 34 -2.48 -15.42 2.90
C ARG A 34 -3.08 -14.14 3.45
N ILE A 35 -3.25 -14.06 4.78
CA ILE A 35 -3.80 -12.88 5.45
C ILE A 35 -2.86 -11.67 5.28
N ARG A 36 -1.55 -11.86 5.42
CA ARG A 36 -0.56 -10.80 5.20
C ARG A 36 -0.61 -10.29 3.76
N LYS A 37 -0.66 -11.19 2.78
CA LYS A 37 -0.77 -10.84 1.35
C LYS A 37 -2.06 -10.07 1.05
N LEU A 38 -3.19 -10.49 1.61
CA LEU A 38 -4.46 -9.78 1.47
C LEU A 38 -4.40 -8.38 2.10
N GLY A 39 -3.92 -8.28 3.34
CA GLY A 39 -3.78 -7.00 4.05
C GLY A 39 -2.84 -6.04 3.34
N ARG A 40 -1.71 -6.54 2.83
CA ARG A 40 -0.79 -5.78 2.00
C ARG A 40 -1.42 -5.31 0.70
N GLY A 41 -2.15 -6.19 0.01
CA GLY A 41 -2.82 -5.85 -1.23
C GLY A 41 -3.83 -4.72 -1.04
N LEU A 42 -4.67 -4.82 -0.01
CA LEU A 42 -5.62 -3.77 0.36
C LEU A 42 -4.91 -2.46 0.75
N ALA A 43 -3.86 -2.53 1.55
CA ALA A 43 -3.08 -1.36 1.94
C ALA A 43 -2.47 -0.67 0.72
N ASN A 44 -1.90 -1.42 -0.22
CA ASN A 44 -1.30 -0.89 -1.44
C ASN A 44 -2.34 -0.25 -2.37
N ILE A 45 -3.54 -0.82 -2.51
CA ILE A 45 -4.66 -0.20 -3.24
C ILE A 45 -5.08 1.12 -2.59
N ALA A 46 -5.25 1.13 -1.27
CA ALA A 46 -5.71 2.31 -0.54
C ALA A 46 -4.67 3.45 -0.53
N THR A 47 -3.38 3.09 -0.50
CA THR A 47 -2.29 4.06 -0.34
C THR A 47 -1.59 4.41 -1.64
N CYS A 48 -1.88 3.75 -2.77
CA CYS A 48 -1.21 4.05 -4.03
C CYS A 48 -1.27 5.53 -4.48
N PRO A 49 -2.33 6.33 -4.22
CA PRO A 49 -2.32 7.74 -4.59
C PRO A 49 -1.27 8.56 -3.81
N ALA A 50 -0.82 8.09 -2.65
CA ALA A 50 0.20 8.77 -1.87
C ALA A 50 1.57 8.81 -2.57
N GLU A 51 1.82 7.91 -3.54
CA GLU A 51 3.04 7.93 -4.37
C GLU A 51 3.15 9.21 -5.21
N LEU A 52 2.01 9.82 -5.60
CA LEU A 52 1.98 11.10 -6.32
C LEU A 52 2.53 12.28 -5.52
N VAL A 53 2.55 12.17 -4.19
CA VAL A 53 3.05 13.24 -3.30
C VAL A 53 4.43 12.87 -2.74
N ARG A 54 4.56 11.64 -2.24
CA ARG A 54 5.79 11.15 -1.60
C ARG A 54 6.95 11.08 -2.59
N THR A 55 6.73 10.58 -3.81
CA THR A 55 7.83 10.42 -4.77
C THR A 55 8.43 11.77 -5.21
N PRO A 56 7.65 12.79 -5.60
CA PRO A 56 8.19 14.12 -5.89
C PRO A 56 8.99 14.72 -4.74
N GLU A 57 8.54 14.53 -3.49
CA GLU A 57 9.26 15.00 -2.30
C GLU A 57 10.62 14.30 -2.16
N LEU A 58 10.66 12.98 -2.30
CA LEU A 58 11.90 12.20 -2.22
C LEU A 58 12.88 12.58 -3.34
N VAL A 59 12.39 12.74 -4.57
CA VAL A 59 13.21 13.19 -5.71
C VAL A 59 13.69 14.62 -5.48
N SER A 60 12.84 15.51 -4.95
CA SER A 60 13.25 16.88 -4.60
C SER A 60 14.39 16.92 -3.60
N ARG A 61 14.36 16.03 -2.60
CA ARG A 61 15.40 15.93 -1.56
C ARG A 61 16.72 15.34 -2.10
N ARG A 62 16.67 14.49 -3.13
CA ARG A 62 17.85 13.85 -3.74
C ARG A 62 18.48 14.69 -4.85
N GLU A 63 17.67 15.19 -5.77
CA GLU A 63 18.11 15.78 -7.05
C GLU A 63 17.75 17.27 -7.17
N GLY A 64 17.01 17.82 -6.20
CA GLY A 64 16.60 19.21 -6.18
C GLY A 64 15.16 19.45 -6.66
N PHE A 65 14.66 20.63 -6.36
CA PHE A 65 13.24 20.98 -6.55
C PHE A 65 12.74 20.79 -7.99
N LEU A 66 13.55 21.21 -8.99
CA LEU A 66 13.17 21.08 -10.40
C LEU A 66 13.01 19.62 -10.83
N ALA A 67 13.88 18.72 -10.36
CA ALA A 67 13.76 17.29 -10.63
C ALA A 67 12.51 16.69 -9.98
N GLY A 68 12.18 17.12 -8.76
CA GLY A 68 10.98 16.66 -8.06
C GLY A 68 9.67 17.04 -8.76
N VAL A 69 9.53 18.29 -9.21
CA VAL A 69 8.30 18.76 -9.88
C VAL A 69 8.15 18.26 -11.32
N THR A 70 9.23 17.79 -11.94
CA THR A 70 9.21 17.25 -13.30
C THR A 70 9.24 15.71 -13.29
N VAL A 71 10.42 15.14 -13.07
CA VAL A 71 10.68 13.70 -13.07
C VAL A 71 9.99 13.03 -11.89
N GLY A 72 9.99 13.66 -10.71
CA GLY A 72 9.38 13.12 -9.51
C GLY A 72 7.86 12.93 -9.64
N VAL A 73 7.15 13.84 -10.29
CA VAL A 73 5.70 13.71 -10.53
C VAL A 73 5.40 12.52 -11.44
N LEU A 74 6.15 12.39 -12.54
CA LEU A 74 5.97 11.28 -13.46
C LEU A 74 6.34 9.93 -12.82
N GLN A 75 7.45 9.87 -12.08
CA GLN A 75 7.83 8.68 -11.31
C GLN A 75 6.77 8.34 -10.26
N GLY A 76 6.21 9.33 -9.57
CA GLY A 76 5.15 9.12 -8.59
C GLY A 76 3.87 8.56 -9.19
N ALA A 77 3.48 9.04 -10.38
CA ALA A 77 2.33 8.51 -11.11
C ALA A 77 2.55 7.06 -11.52
N TRP A 78 3.71 6.75 -12.12
CA TRP A 78 4.07 5.38 -12.50
C TRP A 78 4.11 4.44 -11.29
N ARG A 79 4.73 4.87 -10.19
CA ARG A 79 4.81 4.09 -8.95
C ARG A 79 3.45 3.87 -8.32
N GLY A 80 2.58 4.88 -8.32
CA GLY A 80 1.20 4.75 -7.86
C GLY A 80 0.43 3.70 -8.66
N LEU A 81 0.54 3.74 -9.99
CA LEU A 81 -0.08 2.73 -10.86
C LEU A 81 0.47 1.33 -10.59
N ALA A 82 1.79 1.18 -10.52
CA ALA A 82 2.44 -0.10 -10.25
C ALA A 82 2.01 -0.67 -8.89
N ARG A 83 1.96 0.17 -7.83
CA ARG A 83 1.52 -0.23 -6.49
C ARG A 83 0.04 -0.60 -6.44
N GLY A 84 -0.82 0.17 -7.10
CA GLY A 84 -2.23 -0.15 -7.21
C GLY A 84 -2.44 -1.49 -7.92
N ALA A 85 -1.78 -1.70 -9.06
CA ALA A 85 -1.85 -2.96 -9.82
C ALA A 85 -1.31 -4.15 -9.01
N ALA A 86 -0.19 -3.97 -8.30
CA ALA A 86 0.35 -4.99 -7.42
C ALA A 86 -0.61 -5.32 -6.28
N GLY A 87 -1.25 -4.30 -5.69
CA GLY A 87 -2.24 -4.50 -4.65
C GLY A 87 -3.47 -5.28 -5.14
N ILE A 88 -3.99 -4.94 -6.32
CA ILE A 88 -5.09 -5.69 -6.97
C ILE A 88 -4.68 -7.14 -7.20
N TYR A 89 -3.48 -7.38 -7.74
CA TYR A 89 -2.97 -8.72 -7.95
C TYR A 89 -2.89 -9.51 -6.65
N GLU A 90 -2.37 -8.92 -5.58
CA GLU A 90 -2.25 -9.59 -4.28
C GLU A 90 -3.60 -9.90 -3.64
N VAL A 91 -4.60 -9.01 -3.76
CA VAL A 91 -5.98 -9.26 -3.32
C VAL A 91 -6.62 -10.38 -4.14
N LEU A 92 -6.42 -10.42 -5.46
CA LEU A 92 -7.02 -11.44 -6.31
C LEU A 92 -6.33 -12.81 -6.17
N THR A 93 -5.06 -12.83 -5.78
CA THR A 93 -4.26 -14.05 -5.68
C THR A 93 -3.91 -14.44 -4.24
N PHE A 94 -4.57 -13.84 -3.24
CA PHE A 94 -4.21 -14.02 -1.83
C PHE A 94 -4.28 -15.48 -1.36
N TYR A 95 -5.14 -16.30 -1.99
CA TYR A 95 -5.28 -17.74 -1.72
C TYR A 95 -4.13 -18.59 -2.29
N SER A 96 -3.28 -18.00 -3.13
CA SER A 96 -2.12 -18.65 -3.73
C SER A 96 -0.83 -18.10 -3.14
N ASP A 97 0.10 -19.02 -2.91
CA ASP A 97 1.48 -18.84 -2.47
C ASP A 97 2.36 -18.04 -3.45
N LYS A 98 1.91 -17.81 -4.68
CA LYS A 98 2.62 -16.98 -5.67
C LYS A 98 2.89 -15.55 -5.13
N PRO A 99 3.99 -14.89 -5.53
CA PRO A 99 5.06 -15.38 -6.41
C PRO A 99 6.04 -16.35 -5.74
N ASN A 100 6.34 -16.22 -4.44
CA ASN A 100 7.33 -17.05 -3.72
C ASN A 100 7.00 -17.16 -2.22
N GLY A 101 5.94 -17.89 -1.86
CA GLY A 101 5.53 -18.02 -0.45
C GLY A 101 5.03 -16.70 0.16
N TYR A 102 4.10 -16.03 -0.52
CA TYR A 102 3.47 -14.77 -0.06
C TYR A 102 4.40 -13.55 0.02
N GLN A 103 5.58 -13.61 -0.61
CA GLN A 103 6.49 -12.47 -0.71
C GLN A 103 5.84 -11.24 -1.41
N PRO A 104 6.24 -10.01 -1.03
CA PRO A 104 5.76 -8.79 -1.67
C PRO A 104 6.05 -8.77 -3.16
N LEU A 105 5.03 -8.49 -3.97
CA LEU A 105 5.21 -8.30 -5.41
C LEU A 105 5.98 -7.00 -5.72
N ILE A 106 5.81 -5.99 -4.88
CA ILE A 106 6.38 -4.64 -5.01
C ILE A 106 7.14 -4.33 -3.71
N ARG A 107 8.40 -3.84 -3.78
CA ARG A 107 9.29 -3.57 -2.63
C ARG A 107 9.85 -2.15 -2.55
N PRO A 108 9.80 -1.45 -1.39
CA PRO A 108 9.04 -1.68 -0.16
C PRO A 108 7.60 -2.16 -0.26
N GLU A 109 7.29 -3.04 0.70
CA GLU A 109 6.02 -3.70 0.95
C GLU A 109 4.86 -2.70 1.04
N PHE A 110 5.12 -1.56 1.71
CA PHE A 110 4.17 -0.45 1.89
C PHE A 110 4.76 0.87 1.44
N VAL A 111 3.90 1.86 1.14
CA VAL A 111 4.33 3.20 0.70
C VAL A 111 5.34 3.84 1.64
N TRP A 112 5.11 3.77 2.97
CA TRP A 112 5.96 4.42 3.97
C TRP A 112 7.05 3.55 4.57
N GLU A 113 7.17 2.30 4.16
CA GLU A 113 8.19 1.41 4.70
C GLU A 113 9.60 1.87 4.29
N HIS A 114 10.56 1.69 5.21
CA HIS A 114 11.97 1.94 4.97
C HIS A 114 12.55 0.85 4.06
N GLY A 115 12.89 1.22 2.84
CA GLY A 115 13.57 0.36 1.88
C GLY A 115 13.74 1.09 0.53
N HIS A 116 14.65 0.58 -0.30
CA HIS A 116 15.16 1.30 -1.46
C HIS A 116 14.18 1.24 -2.65
N TRP A 117 13.25 2.21 -2.72
CA TRP A 117 12.38 2.46 -3.90
C TRP A 117 12.99 3.43 -4.92
N VAL A 118 14.00 4.20 -4.50
CA VAL A 118 14.66 5.26 -5.27
C VAL A 118 16.17 5.11 -5.04
N GLU A 119 16.88 4.60 -6.03
CA GLU A 119 18.35 4.62 -6.08
C GLU A 119 18.89 6.00 -6.42
#